data_AF-A0A836KQI4-F1
#
_entry.id   AF-A0A836KQI4-F1
#
_cell.length_a   1.000
_cell.length_b   1.000
_cell.length_c   1.000
_cell.angle_alpha   90.00
_cell.angle_beta   90.00
_cell.angle_gamma   90.00
#
_symmetry.space_group_name_H-M   'P 1'
#
loop_
_entity.id
_entity.type
_entity.pdbx_description
1 polymer ?
#
loop_
_entity_poly.entity_id
_entity_poly.type
_entity_poly.pdbx_seq_one_letter_code
_entity_poly.pdbx_strand_id
1 'polypeptide(L)'
;MLNPPISAIARARRNGAVQTGPACGTSLRSLQRRFSMWFEEHPGGSRGNAEDKSVAAFAINADKLEKDRTIIVKKAYGIPFHISDAEAADNVCRHHGTAVEIHSVERFLMPFWLTETSAAGTFKVDLLQHDRTNITQPHYFLWLEGPRYQFNYPFGEYMPMNQVSASYREPLEVVERCLTGTHVPSMLLSRFELLHEVEKMEHRPTVIPFTMSTITALSILERRVNRGVVMDRIDRELRKFHGSFLKSNVSVTSLHMLATSIRPAFLPMFKLTVSTISHSAPVPVFVCGATGKVAGPVLHLHRRKRMWLAASAAVGTVLSLAPLVEPGVATAAALAAGVSSGFVQQAVQRARFVREQAHQMAQLKSVGVLNLLADSAGYRWTPEEEEKEEYEYREELRRQARERDAFEQRIKEEEARDRARARGNHFDPKNRRRTDLADVDPCGYYELLGLRGKEFSATAKDITKAFREAVRTHHPDVHPEGDAENKKRRVQRIIEAYRILHNPKTKKLYDSGEMSGASQGTSYE
;
A
#
# COMPACT_ATOMS: atom_id res chain seq x y z
N MET A 1 48.22 36.24 -26.64
CA MET A 1 49.55 36.85 -26.84
C MET A 1 49.79 37.83 -25.72
N LEU A 2 50.93 37.66 -25.04
CA LEU A 2 51.70 38.66 -24.29
C LEU A 2 51.10 39.24 -22.99
N ASN A 3 51.53 38.65 -21.87
CA ASN A 3 51.95 39.42 -20.67
C ASN A 3 53.00 40.47 -21.06
N PRO A 4 53.22 41.50 -20.24
CA PRO A 4 54.50 41.57 -19.51
C PRO A 4 54.34 42.21 -18.07
N PRO A 5 55.40 42.49 -17.29
CA PRO A 5 55.90 41.54 -16.28
C PRO A 5 56.46 42.19 -14.97
N ILE A 6 57.17 41.41 -14.14
CA ILE A 6 58.25 41.84 -13.19
C ILE A 6 57.79 42.65 -11.94
N SER A 7 58.24 42.48 -10.69
CA SER A 7 59.23 41.64 -9.99
C SER A 7 59.02 41.78 -8.47
N ALA A 8 59.53 40.79 -7.75
CA ALA A 8 59.70 40.71 -6.31
C ALA A 8 60.31 41.96 -5.64
N ILE A 9 59.91 42.24 -4.39
CA ILE A 9 60.79 42.79 -3.33
C ILE A 9 60.38 42.14 -2.00
N ALA A 10 61.38 41.54 -1.36
CA ALA A 10 61.35 41.04 0.01
C ALA A 10 61.35 42.20 1.02
N ARG A 11 60.69 42.02 2.17
CA ARG A 11 61.08 42.70 3.41
C ARG A 11 60.94 41.76 4.60
N ALA A 12 62.10 41.33 5.07
CA ALA A 12 62.31 40.70 6.35
C ALA A 12 62.45 41.74 7.48
N ARG A 13 62.39 41.22 8.73
CA ARG A 13 62.61 41.83 10.06
C ARG A 13 61.32 42.29 10.76
N ARG A 14 61.06 41.95 12.03
CA ARG A 14 62.01 41.63 13.11
C ARG A 14 61.32 40.89 14.26
N ASN A 15 61.95 39.79 14.67
CA ASN A 15 62.16 39.23 16.01
C ASN A 15 61.32 39.74 17.19
N GLY A 16 60.71 38.78 17.88
CA GLY A 16 60.40 38.81 19.30
C GLY A 16 60.34 37.38 19.83
N ALA A 17 61.50 36.82 20.21
CA ALA A 17 61.60 35.52 20.85
C ALA A 17 61.47 35.69 22.37
N VAL A 18 60.55 34.97 23.00
CA VAL A 18 60.68 34.53 24.40
C VAL A 18 60.11 33.11 24.48
N GLN A 19 61.00 32.15 24.74
CA GLN A 19 60.66 30.81 25.19
C GLN A 19 60.38 30.85 26.69
N THR A 20 59.41 30.06 27.18
CA THR A 20 59.62 29.09 28.27
C THR A 20 58.31 28.36 28.62
N GLY A 21 58.37 27.03 28.70
CA GLY A 21 57.64 26.24 29.69
C GLY A 21 56.26 25.69 29.29
N PRO A 22 56.03 24.36 29.40
CA PRO A 22 54.81 23.71 28.94
C PRO A 22 53.72 23.68 30.04
N ALA A 23 52.47 23.92 29.67
CA ALA A 23 51.34 23.67 30.57
C ALA A 23 50.19 22.99 29.82
N CYS A 24 49.88 21.81 30.34
CA CYS A 24 48.78 20.91 30.05
C CYS A 24 47.44 21.64 29.78
N GLY A 25 46.92 21.50 28.55
CA GLY A 25 45.57 21.91 28.18
C GLY A 25 44.76 20.68 27.79
N THR A 26 43.98 20.17 28.73
CA THR A 26 42.94 19.16 28.52
C THR A 26 41.83 19.75 27.65
N SER A 27 41.83 19.42 26.35
CA SER A 27 40.67 19.62 25.49
C SER A 27 39.88 18.32 25.37
N LEU A 28 38.60 18.42 25.74
CA LEU A 28 37.57 17.39 25.62
C LEU A 28 37.46 16.94 24.15
N ARG A 29 38.09 15.81 23.82
CA ARG A 29 37.76 15.05 22.61
C ARG A 29 36.57 14.16 22.88
N SER A 30 35.48 14.48 22.18
CA SER A 30 34.33 13.61 21.96
C SER A 30 34.78 12.24 21.46
N LEU A 31 34.71 11.25 22.36
CA LEU A 31 34.84 9.84 22.04
C LEU A 31 33.58 9.41 21.26
N GLN A 32 33.62 9.57 19.95
CA GLN A 32 32.76 8.84 19.03
C GLN A 32 33.18 7.37 19.07
N ARG A 33 32.64 6.62 20.05
CA ARG A 33 32.75 5.16 20.08
C ARG A 33 31.87 4.61 18.96
N ARG A 34 32.51 4.25 17.84
CA ARG A 34 31.98 3.31 16.84
C ARG A 34 31.67 1.98 17.55
N PHE A 35 30.40 1.77 17.94
CA PHE A 35 29.87 0.47 18.28
C PHE A 35 29.31 -0.17 17.01
N SER A 36 30.20 -0.61 16.13
CA SER A 36 29.89 -1.47 14.99
C SER A 36 30.83 -2.67 15.03
N MET A 37 30.70 -3.45 16.08
CA MET A 37 31.36 -4.73 16.26
C MET A 37 30.50 -5.46 17.27
N TRP A 38 29.58 -6.33 16.83
CA TRP A 38 28.98 -7.41 17.62
C TRP A 38 27.86 -8.20 16.91
N PHE A 39 27.82 -8.23 15.57
CA PHE A 39 27.12 -9.30 14.84
C PHE A 39 27.85 -9.54 13.53
N GLU A 40 28.96 -10.27 13.61
CA GLU A 40 29.67 -10.81 12.46
C GLU A 40 29.69 -12.33 12.65
N GLU A 41 28.76 -13.02 12.00
CA GLU A 41 28.86 -14.47 11.81
C GLU A 41 29.80 -14.72 10.62
N HIS A 42 30.93 -15.33 10.91
CA HIS A 42 31.92 -15.76 9.91
C HIS A 42 31.36 -16.88 9.02
N PRO A 43 31.47 -16.79 7.69
CA PRO A 43 31.67 -17.97 6.87
C PRO A 43 33.15 -18.36 6.96
N GLY A 44 33.43 -19.54 7.50
CA GLY A 44 34.79 -20.04 7.64
C GLY A 44 35.51 -20.23 6.30
N GLY A 45 36.79 -19.83 6.29
CA GLY A 45 37.83 -20.52 5.52
C GLY A 45 38.30 -19.88 4.21
N SER A 46 39.11 -18.82 4.28
CA SER A 46 40.49 -18.85 3.77
C SER A 46 41.22 -17.56 4.14
N ARG A 47 42.39 -17.71 4.75
CA ARG A 47 43.26 -16.65 5.26
C ARG A 47 44.12 -16.14 4.10
N GLY A 48 43.88 -14.91 3.65
CA GLY A 48 44.68 -14.25 2.62
C GLY A 48 44.60 -12.72 2.76
N ASN A 49 45.77 -12.11 3.00
CA ASN A 49 46.06 -10.70 3.19
C ASN A 49 45.00 -9.68 2.70
N ALA A 50 44.44 -8.96 3.67
CA ALA A 50 43.74 -7.72 3.44
C ALA A 50 44.75 -6.60 3.15
N GLU A 51 45.05 -6.39 1.87
CA GLU A 51 45.42 -5.05 1.39
C GLU A 51 44.11 -4.27 1.16
N ASP A 52 43.99 -3.17 1.90
CA ASP A 52 42.97 -2.14 1.73
C ASP A 52 42.92 -1.67 0.27
N LYS A 53 42.05 -2.29 -0.53
CA LYS A 53 41.66 -1.74 -1.83
C LYS A 53 40.71 -0.59 -1.55
N SER A 54 41.19 0.63 -1.79
CA SER A 54 40.36 1.82 -1.95
C SER A 54 39.36 1.58 -3.08
N VAL A 55 38.21 1.02 -2.76
CA VAL A 55 37.07 0.93 -3.68
C VAL A 55 36.69 2.37 -3.99
N ALA A 56 36.86 2.78 -5.25
CA ALA A 56 36.49 4.13 -5.68
C ALA A 56 35.05 4.43 -5.23
N ALA A 57 34.80 5.61 -4.66
CA ALA A 57 33.49 5.98 -4.12
C ALA A 57 32.33 5.80 -5.13
N PHE A 58 32.64 5.85 -6.43
CA PHE A 58 31.72 5.54 -7.52
C PHE A 58 31.23 4.08 -7.53
N ALA A 59 32.11 3.10 -7.26
CA ALA A 59 31.74 1.69 -7.17
C ALA A 59 30.87 1.39 -5.94
N ILE A 60 31.00 2.19 -4.87
CA ILE A 60 30.17 2.07 -3.65
C ILE A 60 28.74 2.56 -3.91
N ASN A 61 28.54 3.56 -4.77
CA ASN A 61 27.21 4.06 -5.11
C ASN A 61 26.48 3.18 -6.15
N ALA A 62 27.20 2.42 -6.97
CA ALA A 62 26.60 1.46 -7.91
C ALA A 62 25.90 0.27 -7.21
N ASP A 63 26.30 -0.02 -5.97
CA ASP A 63 25.74 -1.10 -5.15
C ASP A 63 24.55 -0.64 -4.27
N LYS A 64 24.14 0.63 -4.35
CA LYS A 64 23.00 1.15 -3.57
C LYS A 64 21.69 1.03 -4.33
N LEU A 65 20.63 0.77 -3.59
CA LEU A 65 19.27 0.80 -4.09
C LEU A 65 18.80 2.25 -4.21
N GLU A 66 18.47 2.70 -5.42
CA GLU A 66 17.85 4.00 -5.67
C GLU A 66 16.39 3.98 -5.18
N LYS A 67 16.08 4.87 -4.22
CA LYS A 67 14.78 4.93 -3.51
C LYS A 67 13.97 6.19 -3.86
N ASP A 68 14.62 7.20 -4.42
CA ASP A 68 14.02 8.54 -4.59
C ASP A 68 12.87 8.55 -5.61
N ARG A 69 12.86 7.59 -6.53
CA ARG A 69 11.86 7.45 -7.60
C ARG A 69 10.80 6.38 -7.31
N THR A 70 10.78 5.82 -6.10
CA THR A 70 9.85 4.75 -5.75
C THR A 70 8.42 5.27 -5.67
N ILE A 71 7.53 4.67 -6.45
CA ILE A 71 6.10 5.00 -6.45
C ILE A 71 5.44 4.31 -5.25
N ILE A 72 4.88 5.11 -4.35
CA ILE A 72 4.11 4.59 -3.21
C ILE A 72 2.65 4.42 -3.64
N VAL A 73 2.23 3.17 -3.81
CA VAL A 73 0.83 2.83 -4.06
C VAL A 73 0.11 2.79 -2.71
N LYS A 74 -0.85 3.68 -2.51
CA LYS A 74 -1.55 3.82 -1.22
C LYS A 74 -2.68 2.81 -1.00
N LYS A 75 -3.12 2.14 -2.07
CA LYS A 75 -4.19 1.14 -1.99
C LYS A 75 -3.70 -0.13 -1.29
N ALA A 76 -4.45 -0.57 -0.29
CA ALA A 76 -4.13 -1.78 0.46
C ALA A 76 -4.75 -3.02 -0.16
N TYR A 77 -3.99 -4.10 -0.10
CA TYR A 77 -4.41 -5.43 -0.55
C TYR A 77 -4.30 -6.42 0.61
N GLY A 78 -4.82 -7.63 0.45
CA GLY A 78 -4.46 -8.71 1.36
C GLY A 78 -5.03 -10.05 0.96
N ILE A 79 -4.66 -11.06 1.73
CA ILE A 79 -5.02 -12.45 1.46
C ILE A 79 -5.99 -12.92 2.57
N PRO A 80 -7.14 -13.50 2.22
CA PRO A 80 -8.05 -14.05 3.21
C PRO A 80 -7.49 -15.33 3.83
N PHE A 81 -8.09 -15.78 4.93
CA PHE A 81 -7.77 -17.09 5.51
C PHE A 81 -8.38 -18.18 4.61
N HIS A 82 -7.53 -19.00 4.00
CA HIS A 82 -7.97 -20.17 3.22
C HIS A 82 -8.02 -21.44 4.06
N ILE A 83 -7.31 -21.43 5.18
CA ILE A 83 -7.12 -22.59 6.05
C ILE A 83 -7.96 -22.41 7.31
N SER A 84 -8.64 -23.50 7.69
CA SER A 84 -9.43 -23.56 8.92
C SER A 84 -8.56 -23.76 10.17
N ASP A 85 -9.11 -23.49 11.35
CA ASP A 85 -8.39 -23.72 12.61
C ASP A 85 -7.99 -25.19 12.81
N ALA A 86 -8.85 -26.12 12.38
CA ALA A 86 -8.58 -27.55 12.44
C ALA A 86 -7.42 -27.94 11.51
N GLU A 87 -7.39 -27.41 10.30
CA GLU A 87 -6.30 -27.67 9.36
C GLU A 87 -4.98 -27.00 9.81
N ALA A 88 -5.06 -25.82 10.45
CA ALA A 88 -3.91 -25.19 11.07
C ALA A 88 -3.35 -26.07 12.21
N ALA A 89 -4.21 -26.62 13.06
CA ALA A 89 -3.84 -27.58 14.11
C ALA A 89 -3.19 -28.84 13.53
N ASP A 90 -3.74 -29.40 12.44
CA ASP A 90 -3.17 -30.56 11.76
C ASP A 90 -1.79 -30.26 11.17
N ASN A 91 -1.61 -29.09 10.55
CA ASN A 91 -0.31 -28.65 10.04
C ASN A 91 0.73 -28.54 11.15
N VAL A 92 0.34 -28.04 12.33
CA VAL A 92 1.22 -28.02 13.50
C VAL A 92 1.55 -29.44 13.95
N CYS A 93 0.57 -30.34 14.04
CA CYS A 93 0.81 -31.75 14.36
C CYS A 93 1.79 -32.42 13.37
N ARG A 94 1.67 -32.14 12.06
CA ARG A 94 2.61 -32.62 11.03
C ARG A 94 4.01 -32.04 11.20
N HIS A 95 4.11 -30.75 11.50
CA HIS A 95 5.39 -30.07 11.73
C HIS A 95 6.14 -30.65 12.94
N HIS A 96 5.42 -30.99 14.01
CA HIS A 96 5.98 -31.63 15.20
C HIS A 96 6.19 -33.14 15.02
N GLY A 97 5.35 -33.82 14.23
CA GLY A 97 5.36 -35.27 14.07
C GLY A 97 4.70 -36.04 15.22
N THR A 98 3.90 -35.37 16.07
CA THR A 98 3.07 -35.99 17.11
C THR A 98 1.78 -35.20 17.34
N ALA A 99 0.87 -35.77 18.14
CA ALA A 99 -0.23 -35.03 18.74
C ALA A 99 0.29 -33.86 19.61
N VAL A 100 -0.44 -32.76 19.57
CA VAL A 100 -0.12 -31.50 20.21
C VAL A 100 -1.38 -30.99 20.91
N GLU A 101 -1.23 -30.51 22.14
CA GLU A 101 -2.29 -29.80 22.86
C GLU A 101 -2.20 -28.32 22.56
N ILE A 102 -3.32 -27.72 22.15
CA ILE A 102 -3.41 -26.31 21.78
C ILE A 102 -4.03 -25.55 22.95
N HIS A 103 -3.31 -24.56 23.47
CA HIS A 103 -3.77 -23.72 24.58
C HIS A 103 -4.51 -22.47 24.10
N SER A 104 -3.98 -21.80 23.08
CA SER A 104 -4.59 -20.62 22.48
C SER A 104 -4.34 -20.55 20.98
N VAL A 105 -5.30 -19.95 20.26
CA VAL A 105 -5.22 -19.68 18.82
C VAL A 105 -5.52 -18.21 18.59
N GLU A 106 -4.48 -17.44 18.23
CA GLU A 106 -4.60 -16.04 17.85
C GLU A 106 -4.54 -15.92 16.33
N ARG A 107 -5.37 -15.03 15.76
CA ARG A 107 -5.46 -14.79 14.31
C ARG A 107 -5.07 -13.35 14.02
N PHE A 108 -4.19 -13.17 13.05
CA PHE A 108 -3.65 -11.87 12.69
C PHE A 108 -3.71 -11.63 11.19
N LEU A 109 -4.06 -10.40 10.81
CA LEU A 109 -3.72 -9.85 9.51
C LEU A 109 -2.46 -9.01 9.68
N MET A 110 -1.33 -9.57 9.25
CA MET A 110 0.00 -8.99 9.41
C MET A 110 0.31 -8.04 8.25
N PRO A 111 0.74 -6.80 8.51
CA PRO A 111 1.04 -5.84 7.46
C PRO A 111 2.40 -6.13 6.84
N PHE A 112 2.47 -6.06 5.51
CA PHE A 112 3.65 -6.27 4.69
C PHE A 112 3.77 -5.15 3.66
N TRP A 113 5.01 -4.78 3.37
CA TRP A 113 5.36 -4.00 2.20
C TRP A 113 5.76 -4.95 1.08
N LEU A 114 5.03 -4.90 -0.03
CA LEU A 114 5.38 -5.57 -1.27
C LEU A 114 6.04 -4.56 -2.17
N THR A 115 7.26 -4.88 -2.63
CA THR A 115 8.03 -3.97 -3.49
C THR A 115 8.41 -4.61 -4.79
N GLU A 116 8.45 -3.82 -5.84
CA GLU A 116 9.12 -4.19 -7.07
C GLU A 116 10.49 -3.52 -7.11
N THR A 117 11.51 -4.32 -7.39
CA THR A 117 12.88 -3.83 -7.55
C THR A 117 13.41 -4.28 -8.90
N SER A 118 14.36 -3.57 -9.46
CA SER A 118 15.05 -4.02 -10.68
C SER A 118 16.53 -3.71 -10.62
N ALA A 119 17.31 -4.55 -11.28
CA ALA A 119 18.73 -4.34 -11.47
C ALA A 119 19.06 -4.30 -12.96
N ALA A 120 19.65 -3.21 -13.42
CA ALA A 120 20.09 -3.04 -14.79
C ALA A 120 21.56 -2.63 -14.83
N GLY A 121 22.25 -2.98 -15.91
CA GLY A 121 23.66 -2.68 -16.01
C GLY A 121 24.36 -3.32 -17.18
N THR A 122 25.67 -3.20 -17.17
CA THR A 122 26.55 -3.78 -18.18
C THR A 122 27.68 -4.54 -17.53
N PHE A 123 28.00 -5.70 -18.08
CA PHE A 123 29.11 -6.52 -17.61
C PHE A 123 29.87 -7.13 -18.79
N LYS A 124 31.14 -7.41 -18.56
CA LYS A 124 32.02 -8.12 -19.49
C LYS A 124 32.41 -9.44 -18.85
N VAL A 125 32.52 -10.48 -19.67
CA VAL A 125 32.87 -11.82 -19.20
C VAL A 125 34.04 -12.34 -19.98
N ASP A 126 35.04 -12.85 -19.27
CA ASP A 126 36.06 -13.70 -19.85
C ASP A 126 35.71 -15.15 -19.49
N LEU A 127 35.66 -16.04 -20.48
CA LEU A 127 35.24 -17.43 -20.31
C LEU A 127 36.43 -18.36 -20.52
N LEU A 128 36.62 -19.30 -19.61
CA LEU A 128 37.58 -20.38 -19.77
C LEU A 128 36.87 -21.56 -20.46
N GLN A 129 37.19 -21.78 -21.74
CA GLN A 129 36.59 -22.84 -22.56
C GLN A 129 37.66 -23.72 -23.21
N HIS A 130 37.29 -24.96 -23.53
CA HIS A 130 38.13 -25.84 -24.34
C HIS A 130 38.27 -25.27 -25.75
N ASP A 131 39.50 -25.27 -26.27
CA ASP A 131 39.74 -24.85 -27.64
C ASP A 131 39.04 -25.82 -28.62
N ARG A 132 38.09 -25.32 -29.40
CA ARG A 132 37.35 -26.15 -30.38
C ARG A 132 38.17 -26.43 -31.63
N THR A 133 39.24 -25.68 -31.87
CA THR A 133 40.07 -25.80 -33.08
C THR A 133 41.11 -26.91 -32.96
N ASN A 134 41.58 -27.20 -31.74
CA ASN A 134 42.52 -28.27 -31.44
C ASN A 134 41.83 -29.44 -30.72
N ILE A 135 41.14 -30.28 -31.50
CA ILE A 135 40.43 -31.49 -31.00
C ILE A 135 41.41 -32.54 -30.44
N THR A 136 42.69 -32.46 -30.78
CA THR A 136 43.70 -33.49 -30.48
C THR A 136 44.27 -33.44 -29.05
N GLN A 137 44.05 -32.34 -28.29
CA GLN A 137 44.54 -32.21 -26.92
C GLN A 137 43.40 -31.92 -25.93
N PRO A 138 42.91 -32.93 -25.18
CA PRO A 138 41.71 -32.83 -24.34
C PRO A 138 41.83 -31.93 -23.10
N HIS A 139 42.99 -31.28 -22.88
CA HIS A 139 43.28 -30.47 -21.69
C HIS A 139 43.74 -29.04 -22.01
N TYR A 140 43.52 -28.58 -23.24
CA TYR A 140 43.90 -27.23 -23.64
C TYR A 140 42.72 -26.25 -23.46
N PHE A 141 42.84 -25.37 -22.46
CA PHE A 141 41.83 -24.35 -22.14
C PHE A 141 42.35 -22.95 -22.46
N LEU A 142 41.50 -22.14 -23.06
CA LEU A 142 41.82 -20.75 -23.39
C LEU A 142 40.81 -19.81 -22.72
N TRP A 143 41.32 -18.67 -22.25
CA TRP A 143 40.48 -17.54 -21.86
C TRP A 143 40.02 -16.82 -23.12
N LEU A 144 38.72 -16.88 -23.38
CA LEU A 144 38.07 -16.16 -24.45
C LEU A 144 37.48 -14.87 -23.87
N GLU A 145 37.93 -13.74 -24.38
CA GLU A 145 37.34 -12.44 -24.08
C GLU A 145 35.94 -12.38 -24.69
N GLY A 146 34.92 -12.31 -23.84
CA GLY A 146 33.54 -12.24 -24.25
C GLY A 146 33.10 -10.79 -24.55
N PRO A 147 32.00 -10.64 -25.32
CA PRO A 147 31.43 -9.33 -25.59
C PRO A 147 30.91 -8.66 -24.30
N ARG A 148 30.56 -7.38 -24.42
CA ARG A 148 29.85 -6.67 -23.34
C ARG A 148 28.38 -7.05 -23.38
N TYR A 149 27.88 -7.54 -22.26
CA TYR A 149 26.47 -7.87 -22.06
C TYR A 149 25.76 -6.72 -21.37
N GLN A 150 24.53 -6.48 -21.81
CA GLN A 150 23.59 -5.61 -21.11
C GLN A 150 22.54 -6.49 -20.46
N PHE A 151 22.14 -6.16 -19.23
CA PHE A 151 21.06 -6.86 -18.55
C PHE A 151 20.07 -5.88 -17.92
N ASN A 152 18.84 -6.35 -17.83
CA ASN A 152 17.79 -5.74 -17.05
C ASN A 152 16.99 -6.88 -16.38
N TYR A 153 17.10 -6.98 -15.06
CA TYR A 153 16.46 -8.01 -14.27
C TYR A 153 15.40 -7.37 -13.38
N PRO A 154 14.10 -7.49 -13.72
CA PRO A 154 13.04 -7.15 -12.80
C PRO A 154 12.93 -8.23 -11.71
N PHE A 155 13.03 -7.80 -10.47
CA PHE A 155 12.69 -8.59 -9.28
C PHE A 155 11.27 -8.20 -8.87
N GLY A 156 10.31 -9.08 -9.18
CA GLY A 156 8.91 -8.84 -8.87
C GLY A 156 8.58 -8.99 -7.39
N GLU A 157 7.37 -8.59 -7.02
CA GLU A 157 6.84 -8.69 -5.66
C GLU A 157 6.76 -10.14 -5.14
N TYR A 158 6.70 -11.12 -6.04
CA TYR A 158 6.64 -12.54 -5.69
C TYR A 158 7.95 -13.05 -5.07
N MET A 159 9.06 -12.31 -5.22
CA MET A 159 10.32 -12.72 -4.62
C MET A 159 10.30 -12.43 -3.11
N PRO A 160 10.60 -13.40 -2.22
CA PRO A 160 10.60 -13.19 -0.78
C PRO A 160 11.50 -12.03 -0.30
N MET A 161 12.59 -11.75 -1.03
CA MET A 161 13.47 -10.62 -0.73
C MET A 161 12.73 -9.27 -0.76
N ASN A 162 11.73 -9.15 -1.65
CA ASN A 162 10.91 -7.97 -1.90
C ASN A 162 9.64 -7.90 -1.04
N GLN A 163 9.51 -8.80 -0.06
CA GLN A 163 8.40 -8.87 0.87
C GLN A 163 8.93 -8.58 2.26
N VAL A 164 8.57 -7.43 2.83
CA VAL A 164 9.09 -6.97 4.12
C VAL A 164 7.94 -6.85 5.11
N SER A 165 8.08 -7.46 6.28
CA SER A 165 7.09 -7.28 7.35
C SER A 165 7.10 -5.84 7.83
N ALA A 166 5.92 -5.23 7.93
CA ALA A 166 5.75 -3.83 8.32
C ALA A 166 5.36 -3.63 9.79
N SER A 167 5.49 -4.68 10.61
CA SER A 167 5.17 -4.63 12.05
C SER A 167 6.33 -5.09 12.93
N TYR A 168 6.48 -4.44 14.09
CA TYR A 168 7.40 -4.85 15.16
C TYR A 168 6.69 -5.63 16.28
N ARG A 169 5.60 -6.35 15.97
CA ARG A 169 4.84 -7.11 16.98
C ARG A 169 5.47 -8.45 17.31
N GLU A 170 5.83 -9.20 16.26
CA GLU A 170 6.41 -10.54 16.35
C GLU A 170 7.77 -10.56 15.62
N PRO A 171 8.71 -11.45 16.00
CA PRO A 171 10.04 -11.53 15.38
C PRO A 171 10.00 -11.56 13.85
N LEU A 172 10.61 -10.56 13.21
CA LEU A 172 10.56 -10.36 11.75
C LEU A 172 11.01 -11.61 10.98
N GLU A 173 12.08 -12.26 11.43
CA GLU A 173 12.63 -13.45 10.77
C GLU A 173 11.62 -14.61 10.75
N VAL A 174 10.91 -14.84 11.86
CA VAL A 174 9.92 -15.92 11.96
C VAL A 174 8.69 -15.59 11.12
N VAL A 175 8.23 -14.35 11.20
CA VAL A 175 7.08 -13.84 10.44
C VAL A 175 7.34 -13.95 8.95
N GLU A 176 8.49 -13.49 8.48
CA GLU A 176 8.83 -13.53 7.06
C GLU A 176 9.06 -14.95 6.57
N ARG A 177 9.72 -15.81 7.37
CA ARG A 177 9.86 -17.24 7.03
C ARG A 177 8.51 -17.93 6.89
N CYS A 178 7.52 -17.53 7.68
CA CYS A 178 6.18 -18.09 7.66
C CYS A 178 5.34 -17.57 6.48
N LEU A 179 5.31 -16.25 6.26
CA LEU A 179 4.33 -15.61 5.38
C LEU A 179 4.84 -15.28 3.97
N THR A 180 6.15 -15.10 3.80
CA THR A 180 6.68 -14.73 2.48
C THR A 180 6.69 -15.91 1.50
N GLY A 181 6.49 -15.62 0.22
CA GLY A 181 6.53 -16.62 -0.83
C GLY A 181 6.09 -16.12 -2.20
N THR A 182 6.30 -16.97 -3.20
CA THR A 182 5.97 -16.68 -4.61
C THR A 182 4.49 -16.62 -4.90
N HIS A 183 3.67 -17.22 -4.04
CA HIS A 183 2.20 -17.27 -4.16
C HIS A 183 1.53 -15.96 -3.74
N VAL A 184 2.22 -15.06 -3.04
CA VAL A 184 1.61 -13.88 -2.40
C VAL A 184 0.90 -12.99 -3.43
N PRO A 185 1.54 -12.52 -4.53
CA PRO A 185 0.88 -11.58 -5.44
C PRO A 185 -0.35 -12.14 -6.15
N SER A 186 -0.38 -13.46 -6.39
CA SER A 186 -1.51 -14.13 -7.06
C SER A 186 -2.76 -14.29 -6.19
N MET A 187 -2.65 -14.12 -4.88
CA MET A 187 -3.75 -14.32 -3.92
C MET A 187 -4.28 -13.01 -3.34
N LEU A 188 -3.77 -11.86 -3.79
CA LEU A 188 -4.14 -10.55 -3.26
C LEU A 188 -5.54 -10.15 -3.73
N LEU A 189 -6.41 -9.89 -2.77
CA LEU A 189 -7.70 -9.25 -2.95
C LEU A 189 -7.61 -7.77 -2.57
N SER A 190 -8.58 -6.98 -3.03
CA SER A 190 -8.74 -5.61 -2.55
C SER A 190 -9.07 -5.60 -1.05
N ARG A 191 -8.74 -4.50 -0.35
CA ARG A 191 -9.06 -4.37 1.08
C ARG A 191 -10.54 -4.60 1.39
N PHE A 192 -11.46 -4.10 0.55
CA PHE A 192 -12.89 -4.26 0.77
C PHE A 192 -13.36 -5.70 0.66
N GLU A 193 -12.90 -6.42 -0.36
CA GLU A 193 -13.20 -7.85 -0.50
C GLU A 193 -12.61 -8.65 0.66
N LEU A 194 -11.38 -8.31 1.08
CA LEU A 194 -10.75 -8.93 2.24
C LEU A 194 -11.57 -8.71 3.52
N LEU A 195 -12.00 -7.47 3.78
CA LEU A 195 -12.83 -7.15 4.94
C LEU A 195 -14.16 -7.89 4.91
N HIS A 196 -14.78 -7.99 3.73
CA HIS A 196 -16.01 -8.75 3.54
C HIS A 196 -15.84 -10.25 3.85
N GLU A 197 -14.72 -10.86 3.42
CA GLU A 197 -14.39 -12.25 3.76
C GLU A 197 -14.12 -12.42 5.26
N VAL A 198 -13.41 -11.46 5.87
CA VAL A 198 -13.11 -11.44 7.30
C VAL A 198 -14.37 -11.31 8.16
N GLU A 199 -15.37 -10.55 7.72
CA GLU A 199 -16.64 -10.39 8.42
C GLU A 199 -17.48 -11.67 8.46
N LYS A 200 -17.33 -12.54 7.45
CA LYS A 200 -17.99 -13.85 7.37
C LYS A 200 -17.38 -14.88 8.31
N MET A 201 -16.14 -14.67 8.78
CA MET A 201 -15.48 -15.60 9.68
C MET A 201 -16.13 -15.57 11.06
N GLU A 202 -16.34 -16.75 11.65
CA GLU A 202 -16.82 -16.89 13.04
C GLU A 202 -15.86 -16.22 14.03
N HIS A 203 -14.55 -16.42 13.84
CA HIS A 203 -13.49 -15.88 14.67
C HIS A 203 -12.70 -14.82 13.91
N ARG A 204 -12.97 -13.54 14.20
CA ARG A 204 -12.35 -12.43 13.48
C ARG A 204 -10.85 -12.29 13.81
N PRO A 205 -9.97 -12.13 12.81
CA PRO A 205 -8.56 -11.82 12.99
C PRO A 205 -8.37 -10.40 13.52
N THR A 206 -7.32 -10.21 14.32
CA THR A 206 -6.86 -8.87 14.71
C THR A 206 -6.04 -8.26 13.57
N VAL A 207 -6.45 -7.11 13.08
CA VAL A 207 -5.71 -6.35 12.06
C VAL A 207 -4.57 -5.59 12.73
N ILE A 208 -3.33 -5.88 12.33
CA ILE A 208 -2.15 -5.23 12.89
C ILE A 208 -1.81 -3.97 12.06
N PRO A 209 -1.64 -2.79 12.68
CA PRO A 209 -1.35 -1.55 11.95
C PRO A 209 0.09 -1.53 11.41
N PHE A 210 0.32 -0.72 10.37
CA PHE A 210 1.64 -0.45 9.83
C PHE A 210 2.47 0.40 10.80
N THR A 211 3.38 -0.23 11.53
CA THR A 211 4.30 0.47 12.45
C THR A 211 5.60 0.89 11.76
N MET A 212 6.04 0.13 10.75
CA MET A 212 7.24 0.41 9.96
C MET A 212 6.88 1.26 8.73
N SER A 213 7.66 2.32 8.46
CA SER A 213 7.47 3.16 7.28
C SER A 213 8.10 2.57 6.02
N THR A 214 7.73 3.15 4.87
CA THR A 214 8.33 2.83 3.57
C THR A 214 9.84 3.09 3.53
N ILE A 215 10.34 4.12 4.24
CA ILE A 215 11.78 4.44 4.30
C ILE A 215 12.54 3.28 4.94
N THR A 216 12.05 2.79 6.09
CA THR A 216 12.66 1.67 6.80
C THR A 216 12.58 0.39 5.97
N ALA A 217 11.42 0.12 5.35
CA ALA A 217 11.26 -1.04 4.47
C ALA A 217 12.26 -1.02 3.29
N LEU A 218 12.42 0.12 2.62
CA LEU A 218 13.40 0.30 1.54
C LEU A 218 14.86 0.20 2.03
N SER A 219 15.14 0.59 3.28
CA SER A 219 16.46 0.39 3.90
C SER A 219 16.78 -1.09 4.17
N ILE A 220 15.75 -1.89 4.50
CA ILE A 220 15.89 -3.34 4.65
C ILE A 220 16.12 -3.97 3.27
N LEU A 221 15.40 -3.53 2.25
CA LEU A 221 15.54 -4.02 0.88
C LEU A 221 16.91 -3.72 0.28
N GLU A 222 17.50 -2.56 0.56
CA GLU A 222 18.87 -2.24 0.14
C GLU A 222 19.90 -3.25 0.65
N ARG A 223 19.66 -3.89 1.80
CA ARG A 223 20.53 -4.97 2.33
C ARG A 223 20.27 -6.33 1.67
N ARG A 224 19.04 -6.57 1.20
CA ARG A 224 18.60 -7.84 0.59
C ARG A 224 18.91 -7.89 -0.91
N VAL A 225 18.63 -6.80 -1.62
CA VAL A 225 18.91 -6.61 -3.04
C VAL A 225 20.34 -6.07 -3.15
N ASN A 226 21.29 -7.00 -3.12
CA ASN A 226 22.71 -6.69 -3.19
C ASN A 226 23.33 -7.23 -4.48
N ARG A 227 24.58 -6.82 -4.71
CA ARG A 227 25.40 -7.28 -5.84
C ARG A 227 25.45 -8.81 -5.97
N GLY A 228 25.46 -9.56 -4.87
CA GLY A 228 25.49 -11.01 -4.88
C GLY A 228 24.29 -11.63 -5.61
N VAL A 229 23.07 -11.14 -5.33
CA VAL A 229 21.85 -11.60 -6.00
C VAL A 229 21.92 -11.36 -7.51
N VAL A 230 22.47 -10.22 -7.92
CA VAL A 230 22.65 -9.88 -9.34
C VAL A 230 23.69 -10.78 -9.99
N MET A 231 24.82 -11.05 -9.32
CA MET A 231 25.85 -11.97 -9.83
C MET A 231 25.33 -13.39 -10.00
N ASP A 232 24.56 -13.89 -9.04
CA ASP A 232 23.94 -15.22 -9.14
C ASP A 232 22.96 -15.30 -10.32
N ARG A 233 22.34 -14.18 -10.69
CA ARG A 233 21.50 -14.12 -11.88
C ARG A 233 22.32 -14.07 -13.16
N ILE A 234 23.37 -13.26 -13.20
CA ILE A 234 24.31 -13.18 -14.33
C ILE A 234 24.91 -14.56 -14.62
N ASP A 235 25.38 -15.27 -13.59
CA ASP A 235 25.99 -16.60 -13.76
C ASP A 235 24.98 -17.62 -14.34
N ARG A 236 23.72 -17.58 -13.88
CA ARG A 236 22.65 -18.42 -14.44
C ARG A 236 22.37 -18.11 -15.90
N GLU A 237 22.34 -16.84 -16.30
CA GLU A 237 22.15 -16.46 -17.71
C GLU A 237 23.37 -16.83 -18.57
N LEU A 238 24.59 -16.66 -18.06
CA LEU A 238 25.81 -17.05 -18.77
C LEU A 238 25.84 -18.54 -19.11
N ARG A 239 25.42 -19.39 -18.17
CA ARG A 239 25.31 -20.83 -18.42
C ARG A 239 24.28 -21.16 -19.51
N LYS A 240 23.23 -20.35 -19.66
CA LYS A 240 22.24 -20.53 -20.75
C LYS A 240 22.81 -20.13 -22.11
N PHE A 241 23.50 -18.99 -22.19
CA PHE A 241 24.03 -18.47 -23.46
C PHE A 241 25.25 -19.24 -23.96
N HIS A 242 26.18 -19.60 -23.07
CA HIS A 242 27.46 -20.22 -23.45
C HIS A 242 27.51 -21.73 -23.21
N GLY A 243 26.49 -22.30 -22.55
CA GLY A 243 26.48 -23.70 -22.14
C GLY A 243 27.51 -23.97 -21.02
N SER A 244 28.16 -25.14 -21.07
CA SER A 244 29.19 -25.51 -20.10
C SER A 244 30.52 -24.81 -20.38
N PHE A 245 30.90 -23.88 -19.51
CA PHE A 245 32.25 -23.34 -19.40
C PHE A 245 32.85 -23.72 -18.05
N LEU A 246 34.19 -23.74 -17.96
CA LEU A 246 34.89 -24.30 -16.79
C LEU A 246 35.01 -23.25 -15.67
N LYS A 247 35.33 -22.01 -16.05
CA LYS A 247 35.35 -20.83 -15.18
C LYS A 247 34.91 -19.60 -15.97
N SER A 248 34.30 -18.64 -15.28
CA SER A 248 34.00 -17.32 -15.81
C SER A 248 34.64 -16.26 -14.91
N ASN A 249 35.16 -15.20 -15.52
CA ASN A 249 35.55 -13.99 -14.82
C ASN A 249 34.60 -12.87 -15.25
N VAL A 250 33.72 -12.46 -14.35
CA VAL A 250 32.69 -11.45 -14.62
C VAL A 250 33.15 -10.11 -14.05
N SER A 251 33.30 -9.12 -14.92
CA SER A 251 33.59 -7.73 -14.56
C SER A 251 32.36 -6.87 -14.82
N VAL A 252 31.74 -6.36 -13.75
CA VAL A 252 30.59 -5.45 -13.87
C VAL A 252 31.10 -4.03 -14.07
N THR A 253 30.72 -3.43 -15.19
CA THR A 253 31.12 -2.09 -15.60
C THR A 253 30.15 -1.05 -15.06
N SER A 254 28.85 -1.34 -15.10
CA SER A 254 27.81 -0.52 -14.50
C SER A 254 26.75 -1.39 -13.84
N LEU A 255 26.26 -0.95 -12.69
CA LEU A 255 25.17 -1.56 -11.96
C LEU A 255 24.27 -0.44 -11.43
N HIS A 256 22.98 -0.56 -11.68
CA HIS A 256 21.94 0.32 -11.18
C HIS A 256 20.86 -0.55 -10.59
N MET A 257 20.58 -0.39 -9.30
CA MET A 257 19.49 -1.06 -8.62
C MET A 257 18.48 -0.01 -8.20
N LEU A 258 17.21 -0.22 -8.52
CA LEU A 258 16.16 0.75 -8.25
C LEU A 258 14.91 0.05 -7.70
N ALA A 259 14.23 0.71 -6.77
CA ALA A 259 12.91 0.30 -6.30
C ALA A 259 11.84 1.05 -7.11
N THR A 260 11.05 0.33 -7.90
CA THR A 260 10.05 0.91 -8.81
C THR A 260 8.77 1.28 -8.07
N SER A 261 8.23 0.36 -7.28
CA SER A 261 6.96 0.54 -6.59
C SER A 261 6.98 -0.14 -5.21
N ILE A 262 6.17 0.40 -4.28
CA ILE A 262 5.91 -0.18 -2.96
C ILE A 262 4.42 -0.08 -2.66
N ARG A 263 3.80 -1.18 -2.23
CA ARG A 263 2.38 -1.22 -1.85
C ARG A 263 2.13 -1.96 -0.55
N PRO A 264 1.13 -1.54 0.26
CA PRO A 264 0.77 -2.22 1.48
C PRO A 264 -0.07 -3.47 1.20
N ALA A 265 0.22 -4.55 1.91
CA ALA A 265 -0.54 -5.80 1.88
C ALA A 265 -0.75 -6.40 3.27
N PHE A 266 -1.86 -7.09 3.49
CA PHE A 266 -2.15 -7.84 4.71
C PHE A 266 -2.07 -9.34 4.46
N LEU A 267 -1.23 -10.03 5.23
CA LEU A 267 -1.01 -11.47 5.13
C LEU A 267 -1.58 -12.19 6.35
N PRO A 268 -2.34 -13.28 6.17
CA PRO A 268 -3.03 -13.98 7.25
C PRO A 268 -2.06 -14.89 8.02
N MET A 269 -2.08 -14.80 9.34
CA MET A 269 -1.24 -15.59 10.24
C MET A 269 -2.05 -16.13 11.40
N PHE A 270 -1.80 -17.39 11.76
CA PHE A 270 -2.15 -17.95 13.05
C PHE A 270 -0.93 -17.96 13.96
N LYS A 271 -1.16 -17.71 15.25
CA LYS A 271 -0.21 -17.96 16.33
C LYS A 271 -0.87 -18.91 17.32
N LEU A 272 -0.37 -20.14 17.34
CA LEU A 272 -0.84 -21.19 18.23
C LEU A 272 0.14 -21.34 19.39
N THR A 273 -0.36 -21.37 20.62
CA THR A 273 0.46 -21.77 21.77
C THR A 273 0.23 -23.25 22.02
N VAL A 274 1.30 -24.02 21.96
CA VAL A 274 1.21 -25.48 21.90
C VAL A 274 2.13 -26.19 22.88
N SER A 275 1.65 -27.28 23.46
CA SER A 275 2.44 -28.24 24.25
C SER A 275 2.37 -29.62 23.63
N THR A 276 3.38 -30.44 23.88
CA THR A 276 3.37 -31.85 23.49
C THR A 276 3.30 -32.73 24.74
N ILE A 277 2.89 -33.99 24.59
CA ILE A 277 2.89 -34.97 25.70
C ILE A 277 4.30 -35.08 26.34
N SER A 278 5.34 -34.97 25.51
CA SER A 278 6.73 -34.95 25.96
C SER A 278 7.17 -33.61 26.56
N HIS A 279 6.45 -32.53 26.28
CA HIS A 279 6.78 -31.19 26.74
C HIS A 279 5.58 -30.38 27.25
N SER A 280 5.47 -30.27 28.58
CA SER A 280 4.44 -29.47 29.26
C SER A 280 4.55 -27.95 29.13
N ALA A 281 5.69 -27.42 28.68
CA ALA A 281 5.85 -25.96 28.53
C ALA A 281 5.25 -25.50 27.19
N PRO A 282 4.28 -24.56 27.19
CA PRO A 282 3.66 -24.07 25.97
C PRO A 282 4.64 -23.22 25.16
N VAL A 283 4.67 -23.43 23.85
CA VAL A 283 5.57 -22.75 22.91
C VAL A 283 4.76 -22.15 21.77
N PRO A 284 5.06 -20.91 21.33
CA PRO A 284 4.37 -20.31 20.20
C PRO A 284 4.85 -20.93 18.87
N VAL A 285 3.90 -21.28 18.01
CA VAL A 285 4.09 -21.76 16.65
C VAL A 285 3.25 -20.90 15.71
N PHE A 286 3.85 -20.47 14.61
CA PHE A 286 3.22 -19.58 13.64
C PHE A 286 2.83 -20.38 12.40
N VAL A 287 1.65 -20.12 11.85
CA VAL A 287 1.14 -20.79 10.65
C VAL A 287 0.63 -19.75 9.67
N CYS A 288 1.01 -19.86 8.40
CA CYS A 288 0.47 -19.03 7.33
C CYS A 288 -0.99 -19.42 7.08
N GLY A 289 -1.92 -18.48 7.24
CA GLY A 289 -3.36 -18.74 7.04
C GLY A 289 -3.76 -18.94 5.57
N ALA A 290 -2.86 -18.65 4.63
CA ALA A 290 -3.07 -18.86 3.20
C ALA A 290 -2.55 -20.21 2.70
N THR A 291 -1.38 -20.65 3.17
CA THR A 291 -0.68 -21.85 2.65
C THR A 291 -0.46 -22.96 3.65
N GLY A 292 -0.64 -22.69 4.95
CA GLY A 292 -0.47 -23.69 6.01
C GLY A 292 0.98 -23.93 6.36
N LYS A 293 1.90 -23.16 5.78
CA LYS A 293 3.32 -23.19 6.10
C LYS A 293 3.51 -22.87 7.59
N VAL A 294 4.16 -23.78 8.30
CA VAL A 294 4.43 -23.66 9.74
C VAL A 294 5.85 -23.14 9.96
N ALA A 295 6.00 -22.20 10.88
CA ALA A 295 7.28 -21.70 11.37
C ALA A 295 7.30 -21.74 12.91
N GLY A 296 8.31 -22.42 13.47
CA GLY A 296 8.47 -22.55 14.91
C GLY A 296 9.49 -23.63 15.26
N PRO A 297 9.85 -23.78 16.54
CA PRO A 297 10.75 -24.84 16.95
C PRO A 297 10.07 -26.21 16.86
N VAL A 298 10.81 -27.21 16.40
CA VAL A 298 10.34 -28.59 16.46
C VAL A 298 10.67 -29.16 17.84
N LEU A 299 9.64 -29.45 18.63
CA LEU A 299 9.75 -29.99 20.00
C LEU A 299 10.11 -31.49 20.05
N HIS A 300 10.32 -32.16 18.91
CA HIS A 300 10.65 -33.59 18.88
C HIS A 300 12.12 -33.87 18.61
N LEU A 301 12.71 -34.65 19.51
CA LEU A 301 14.00 -35.29 19.33
C LEU A 301 13.80 -36.62 18.59
N HIS A 302 14.43 -36.77 17.42
CA HIS A 302 14.47 -38.07 16.74
C HIS A 302 14.94 -39.19 17.68
N ARG A 303 14.18 -40.30 17.71
CA ARG A 303 14.45 -41.50 18.53
C ARG A 303 15.91 -41.98 18.43
N ARG A 304 16.51 -41.86 17.26
CA ARG A 304 17.92 -42.22 17.00
C ARG A 304 18.92 -41.31 17.73
N LYS A 305 18.69 -40.00 17.75
CA LYS A 305 19.51 -39.04 18.50
C LYS A 305 19.38 -39.29 20.01
N ARG A 306 18.15 -39.51 20.50
CA ARG A 306 17.89 -39.83 21.92
C ARG A 306 18.60 -41.11 22.37
N MET A 307 18.54 -42.18 21.57
CA MET A 307 19.25 -43.43 21.90
C MET A 307 20.77 -43.24 21.92
N TRP A 308 21.32 -42.52 20.95
CA TRP A 308 22.77 -42.29 20.88
C TRP A 308 23.27 -41.47 22.08
N LEU A 309 22.55 -40.42 22.45
CA LEU A 309 22.86 -39.58 23.62
C LEU A 309 22.73 -40.35 24.95
N ALA A 310 21.68 -41.17 25.09
CA ALA A 310 21.52 -42.03 26.26
C ALA A 310 22.64 -43.07 26.37
N ALA A 311 23.03 -43.70 25.25
CA ALA A 311 24.15 -44.64 25.22
C ALA A 311 25.48 -43.96 25.56
N SER A 312 25.75 -42.76 25.01
CA SER A 312 26.98 -42.03 25.33
C SER A 312 27.07 -41.60 26.80
N ALA A 313 25.94 -41.18 27.39
CA ALA A 313 25.89 -40.80 28.79
C ALA A 313 26.08 -42.00 29.72
N ALA A 314 25.46 -43.15 29.39
CA ALA A 314 25.63 -44.39 30.13
C ALA A 314 27.08 -44.92 30.02
N VAL A 315 27.66 -44.97 28.82
CA VAL A 315 29.05 -45.43 28.64
C VAL A 315 30.04 -44.50 29.34
N GLY A 316 29.86 -43.19 29.23
CA GLY A 316 30.73 -42.20 29.89
C GLY A 316 30.70 -42.30 31.42
N THR A 317 29.54 -42.61 32.00
CA THR A 317 29.38 -42.79 33.45
C THR A 317 29.91 -44.13 33.96
N VAL A 318 29.78 -45.21 33.20
CA VAL A 318 30.47 -46.48 33.52
C VAL A 318 31.99 -46.26 33.52
N LEU A 319 32.53 -45.63 32.47
CA LEU A 319 33.97 -45.42 32.34
C LEU A 319 34.55 -44.54 33.44
N SER A 320 33.80 -43.55 33.95
CA SER A 320 34.27 -42.67 35.02
C SER A 320 34.15 -43.27 36.41
N LEU A 321 33.12 -44.10 36.68
CA LEU A 321 32.85 -44.68 38.01
C LEU A 321 33.45 -46.08 38.20
N ALA A 322 33.78 -46.80 37.13
CA ALA A 322 34.38 -48.14 37.19
C ALA A 322 35.65 -48.25 38.06
N PRO A 323 36.58 -47.27 38.10
CA PRO A 323 37.74 -47.36 38.98
C PRO A 323 37.46 -46.98 40.44
N LEU A 324 36.27 -46.47 40.76
CA LEU A 324 35.96 -45.85 42.06
C LEU A 324 34.93 -46.60 42.90
N VAL A 325 34.06 -47.41 42.26
CA VAL A 325 32.90 -48.02 42.93
C VAL A 325 32.68 -49.45 42.44
N GLU A 326 31.99 -50.26 43.24
CA GLU A 326 31.61 -51.62 42.87
C GLU A 326 30.81 -51.69 41.55
N PRO A 327 30.95 -52.77 40.77
CA PRO A 327 30.31 -52.90 39.46
C PRO A 327 28.78 -52.75 39.50
N GLY A 328 28.12 -53.20 40.58
CA GLY A 328 26.68 -53.07 40.76
C GLY A 328 26.22 -51.61 40.89
N VAL A 329 27.00 -50.78 41.60
CA VAL A 329 26.69 -49.36 41.77
C VAL A 329 27.00 -48.57 40.49
N ALA A 330 28.11 -48.89 39.81
CA ALA A 330 28.49 -48.24 38.56
C ALA A 330 27.47 -48.50 37.44
N THR A 331 26.95 -49.72 37.33
CA THR A 331 25.91 -50.07 36.34
C THR A 331 24.57 -49.40 36.64
N ALA A 332 24.15 -49.36 37.92
CA ALA A 332 22.96 -48.63 38.34
C ALA A 332 23.05 -47.13 38.02
N ALA A 333 24.20 -46.50 38.32
CA ALA A 333 24.44 -45.09 38.02
C ALA A 333 24.43 -44.81 36.51
N ALA A 334 24.95 -45.72 35.69
CA ALA A 334 24.96 -45.57 34.23
C ALA A 334 23.58 -45.65 33.59
N LEU A 335 22.73 -46.56 34.08
CA LEU A 335 21.33 -46.63 33.65
C LEU A 335 20.57 -45.35 34.02
N ALA A 336 20.78 -44.84 35.24
CA ALA A 336 20.20 -43.58 35.69
C ALA A 336 20.67 -42.38 34.84
N ALA A 337 21.95 -42.32 34.49
CA ALA A 337 22.51 -41.29 33.61
C ALA A 337 21.94 -41.37 32.19
N GLY A 338 21.80 -42.59 31.64
CA GLY A 338 21.18 -42.82 30.33
C GLY A 338 19.74 -42.32 30.26
N VAL A 339 18.91 -42.63 31.27
CA VAL A 339 17.51 -42.18 31.35
C VAL A 339 17.40 -40.66 31.55
N SER A 340 18.20 -40.10 32.47
CA SER A 340 18.17 -38.65 32.77
C SER A 340 18.73 -37.77 31.65
N SER A 341 19.67 -38.28 30.83
CA SER A 341 20.24 -37.54 29.69
C SER A 341 19.18 -36.98 28.73
N GLY A 342 18.10 -37.72 28.49
CA GLY A 342 17.01 -37.29 27.62
C GLY A 342 16.24 -36.10 28.19
N PHE A 343 15.99 -36.11 29.51
CA PHE A 343 15.33 -35.01 30.22
C PHE A 343 16.22 -33.76 30.25
N VAL A 344 17.51 -33.92 30.55
CA VAL A 344 18.49 -32.83 30.55
C VAL A 344 18.58 -32.19 29.16
N GLN A 345 18.68 -32.98 28.10
CA GLN A 345 18.75 -32.46 26.75
C GLN A 345 17.47 -31.72 26.33
N GLN A 346 16.31 -32.24 26.70
CA GLN A 346 15.03 -31.56 26.50
C GLN A 346 14.98 -30.22 27.23
N ALA A 347 15.45 -30.16 28.48
CA ALA A 347 15.53 -28.91 29.24
C ALA A 347 16.51 -27.91 28.61
N VAL A 348 17.67 -28.37 28.11
CA VAL A 348 18.66 -27.53 27.41
C VAL A 348 18.09 -26.98 26.11
N GLN A 349 17.38 -27.80 25.31
CA GLN A 349 16.74 -27.34 24.08
C GLN A 349 15.67 -26.28 24.34
N ARG A 350 14.85 -26.47 25.39
CA ARG A 350 13.90 -25.45 25.85
C ARG A 350 14.60 -24.15 26.26
N ALA A 351 15.64 -24.23 27.08
CA ALA A 351 16.36 -23.07 27.56
C ALA A 351 17.00 -22.29 26.40
N ARG A 352 17.58 -23.01 25.42
CA ARG A 352 18.11 -22.41 24.19
C ARG A 352 17.02 -21.73 23.38
N PHE A 353 15.87 -22.38 23.21
CA PHE A 353 14.76 -21.80 22.46
C PHE A 353 14.20 -20.54 23.14
N VAL A 354 13.94 -20.57 24.45
CA VAL A 354 13.46 -19.41 25.20
C VAL A 354 14.47 -18.27 25.14
N ARG A 355 15.78 -18.59 25.26
CA ARG A 355 16.86 -17.61 25.07
C ARG A 355 16.86 -17.02 23.67
N GLU A 356 16.71 -17.84 22.64
CA GLU A 356 16.68 -17.40 21.25
C GLU A 356 15.48 -16.49 20.98
N GLN A 357 14.29 -16.88 21.44
CA GLN A 357 13.09 -16.05 21.34
C GLN A 357 13.23 -14.74 22.10
N ALA A 358 13.76 -14.77 23.32
CA ALA A 358 14.02 -13.56 24.09
C ALA A 358 15.04 -12.66 23.38
N HIS A 359 16.06 -13.25 22.75
CA HIS A 359 17.06 -12.52 21.98
C HIS A 359 16.45 -11.88 20.73
N GLN A 360 15.71 -12.64 19.94
CA GLN A 360 14.99 -12.14 18.76
C GLN A 360 14.01 -11.02 19.11
N MET A 361 13.28 -11.16 20.23
CA MET A 361 12.34 -10.14 20.70
C MET A 361 13.07 -8.88 21.21
N ALA A 362 14.20 -9.04 21.91
CA ALA A 362 15.04 -7.92 22.34
C ALA A 362 15.65 -7.18 21.15
N GLN A 363 16.17 -7.92 20.16
CA GLN A 363 16.66 -7.38 18.90
C GLN A 363 15.57 -6.61 18.17
N LEU A 364 14.38 -7.20 18.01
CA LEU A 364 13.26 -6.54 17.35
C LEU A 364 12.84 -5.24 18.05
N LYS A 365 12.75 -5.24 19.38
CA LYS A 365 12.46 -4.02 20.15
C LYS A 365 13.54 -2.96 19.94
N SER A 366 14.81 -3.36 19.94
CA SER A 366 15.92 -2.44 19.70
C SER A 366 15.88 -1.86 18.28
N VAL A 367 15.55 -2.67 17.27
CA VAL A 367 15.43 -2.24 15.87
C VAL A 367 14.27 -1.27 15.70
N GLY A 368 13.11 -1.54 16.32
CA GLY A 368 11.97 -0.63 16.31
C GLY A 368 12.32 0.73 16.93
N VAL A 369 13.07 0.75 18.05
CA VAL A 369 13.52 2.01 18.68
C VAL A 369 14.53 2.75 17.79
N LEU A 370 15.47 2.04 17.17
CA LEU A 370 16.46 2.64 16.27
C LEU A 370 15.82 3.25 15.02
N ASN A 371 14.77 2.61 14.49
CA ASN A 371 14.08 3.06 13.29
C ASN A 371 12.95 4.06 13.57
N LEU A 372 12.65 4.37 14.84
CA LEU A 372 11.52 5.23 15.21
C LEU A 372 11.52 6.58 14.49
N LEU A 373 12.69 7.20 14.31
CA LEU A 373 12.82 8.46 13.59
C LEU A 373 12.50 8.29 12.09
N ALA A 374 13.05 7.27 11.45
CA ALA A 374 12.76 6.95 10.04
C ALA A 374 11.29 6.54 9.84
N ASP A 375 10.71 5.85 10.82
CA ASP A 375 9.31 5.47 10.84
C ASP A 375 8.39 6.68 11.05
N SER A 376 8.83 7.68 11.83
CA SER A 376 8.11 8.95 12.00
C SER A 376 8.10 9.84 10.76
N ALA A 377 9.19 9.83 9.99
CA ALA A 377 9.33 10.66 8.79
C ALA A 377 8.78 10.00 7.52
N GLY A 378 8.81 8.66 7.45
CA GLY A 378 8.38 7.92 6.27
C GLY A 378 6.88 7.69 6.23
N TYR A 379 6.38 7.39 5.03
CA TYR A 379 4.97 7.05 4.82
C TYR A 379 4.59 5.78 5.58
N ARG A 380 3.43 5.82 6.25
CA ARG A 380 2.79 4.67 6.89
C ARG A 380 1.34 4.63 6.44
N TRP A 381 0.92 3.47 5.97
CA TRP A 381 -0.46 3.30 5.53
C TRP A 381 -1.41 3.40 6.72
N THR A 382 -2.50 4.16 6.55
CA THR A 382 -3.61 4.25 7.49
C THR A 382 -4.94 4.06 6.77
N PRO A 383 -5.95 3.42 7.40
CA PRO A 383 -7.26 3.23 6.77
C PRO A 383 -7.95 4.55 6.39
N GLU A 384 -7.81 5.57 7.24
CA GLU A 384 -8.45 6.88 7.07
C GLU A 384 -8.00 7.61 5.81
N GLU A 385 -6.71 7.49 5.46
CA GLU A 385 -6.16 8.11 4.25
C GLU A 385 -6.74 7.49 2.97
N GLU A 386 -6.80 6.16 2.91
CA GLU A 386 -7.36 5.46 1.73
C GLU A 386 -8.84 5.79 1.56
N GLU A 387 -9.61 5.80 2.66
CA GLU A 387 -11.03 6.15 2.64
C GLU A 387 -11.27 7.61 2.20
N LYS A 388 -10.39 8.51 2.62
CA LYS A 388 -10.44 9.92 2.20
C LYS A 388 -10.18 10.06 0.70
N GLU A 389 -9.16 9.40 0.15
CA GLU A 389 -8.85 9.44 -1.27
C GLU A 389 -9.99 8.86 -2.13
N GLU A 390 -10.62 7.79 -1.67
CA GLU A 390 -11.78 7.22 -2.36
C GLU A 390 -13.02 8.12 -2.30
N TYR A 391 -13.24 8.78 -1.16
CA TYR A 391 -14.32 9.76 -1.02
C TYR A 391 -14.11 10.94 -1.98
N GLU A 392 -12.89 11.50 -2.02
CA GLU A 392 -12.53 12.59 -2.93
C GLU A 392 -12.73 12.17 -4.39
N TYR A 393 -12.26 10.98 -4.77
CA TYR A 393 -12.45 10.44 -6.11
C TYR A 393 -13.94 10.25 -6.49
N ARG A 394 -14.75 9.73 -5.55
CA ARG A 394 -16.20 9.59 -5.78
C ARG A 394 -16.90 10.95 -5.90
N GLU A 395 -16.48 11.95 -5.13
CA GLU A 395 -17.01 13.32 -5.25
C GLU A 395 -16.62 13.97 -6.59
N GLU A 396 -15.41 13.74 -7.09
CA GLU A 396 -14.99 14.19 -8.41
C GLU A 396 -15.85 13.58 -9.52
N LEU A 397 -16.12 12.27 -9.48
CA LEU A 397 -17.01 11.62 -10.42
C LEU A 397 -18.44 12.19 -10.36
N ARG A 398 -18.97 12.43 -9.15
CA ARG A 398 -20.28 13.09 -8.97
C ARG A 398 -20.28 14.50 -9.53
N ARG A 399 -19.19 15.25 -9.37
CA ARG A 399 -19.03 16.59 -9.92
C ARG A 399 -19.03 16.56 -11.45
N GLN A 400 -18.25 15.66 -12.05
CA GLN A 400 -18.22 15.48 -13.51
C GLN A 400 -19.60 15.09 -14.06
N ALA A 401 -20.33 14.20 -13.37
CA ALA A 401 -21.69 13.84 -13.74
C ALA A 401 -22.64 15.07 -13.69
N ARG A 402 -22.60 15.85 -12.60
CA ARG A 402 -23.38 17.10 -12.48
C ARG A 402 -23.05 18.11 -13.57
N GLU A 403 -21.77 18.27 -13.91
CA GLU A 403 -21.32 19.18 -14.97
C GLU A 403 -21.77 18.72 -16.36
N ARG A 404 -21.72 17.42 -16.63
CA ARG A 404 -22.25 16.81 -17.86
C ARG A 404 -23.76 17.00 -17.96
N ASP A 405 -24.52 16.68 -16.92
CA ASP A 405 -25.97 16.79 -16.93
C ASP A 405 -26.41 18.26 -17.08
N ALA A 406 -25.70 19.20 -16.44
CA ALA A 406 -25.93 20.62 -16.63
C ALA A 406 -25.58 21.11 -18.05
N PHE A 407 -24.55 20.54 -18.69
CA PHE A 407 -24.21 20.84 -20.08
C PHE A 407 -25.27 20.30 -21.04
N GLU A 408 -25.75 19.07 -20.83
CA GLU A 408 -26.85 18.48 -21.60
C GLU A 408 -28.14 19.29 -21.46
N GLN A 409 -28.44 19.80 -20.26
CA GLN A 409 -29.57 20.71 -20.05
C GLN A 409 -29.41 21.99 -20.86
N ARG A 410 -28.23 22.61 -20.87
CA ARG A 410 -27.97 23.80 -21.69
C ARG A 410 -28.16 23.53 -23.18
N ILE A 411 -27.68 22.40 -23.68
CA ILE A 411 -27.90 21.99 -25.08
C ILE A 411 -29.39 21.81 -25.36
N LYS A 412 -30.13 21.10 -24.50
CA LYS A 412 -31.59 20.91 -24.65
C LYS A 412 -32.35 22.23 -24.65
N GLU A 413 -31.98 23.17 -23.77
CA GLU A 413 -32.53 24.52 -23.74
C GLU A 413 -32.23 25.30 -25.03
N GLU A 414 -31.00 25.20 -25.55
CA GLU A 414 -30.59 25.84 -26.80
C GLU A 414 -31.31 25.26 -28.02
N GLU A 415 -31.40 23.93 -28.11
CA GLU A 415 -32.21 23.26 -29.14
C GLU A 415 -33.69 23.64 -29.06
N ALA A 416 -34.25 23.71 -27.86
CA ALA A 416 -35.63 24.15 -27.67
C ALA A 416 -35.84 25.60 -28.15
N ARG A 417 -34.85 26.48 -27.88
CA ARG A 417 -34.85 27.86 -28.40
C ARG A 417 -34.77 27.89 -29.91
N ASP A 418 -33.90 27.09 -30.54
CA ASP A 418 -33.80 27.03 -32.00
C ASP A 418 -35.07 26.48 -32.65
N ARG A 419 -35.69 25.46 -32.06
CA ARG A 419 -37.01 24.98 -32.47
C ARG A 419 -38.09 26.06 -32.34
N ALA A 420 -38.04 26.88 -31.29
CA ALA A 420 -38.97 28.01 -31.12
C ALA A 420 -38.74 29.11 -32.17
N ARG A 421 -37.49 29.44 -32.49
CA ARG A 421 -37.15 30.37 -33.59
C ARG A 421 -37.67 29.86 -34.94
N ALA A 422 -37.49 28.57 -35.21
CA ALA A 422 -37.98 27.94 -36.45
C ALA A 422 -39.51 28.00 -36.59
N ARG A 423 -40.25 28.07 -35.48
CA ARG A 423 -41.71 28.26 -35.46
C ARG A 423 -42.15 29.71 -35.66
N GLY A 424 -41.22 30.66 -35.82
CA GLY A 424 -41.51 32.08 -36.09
C GLY A 424 -41.60 32.96 -34.85
N ASN A 425 -41.24 32.47 -33.67
CA ASN A 425 -41.23 33.29 -32.46
C ASN A 425 -39.97 34.20 -32.46
N HIS A 426 -40.18 35.52 -32.52
CA HIS A 426 -39.09 36.50 -32.49
C HIS A 426 -38.52 36.62 -31.07
N PHE A 427 -37.21 36.40 -30.92
CA PHE A 427 -36.51 36.39 -29.63
C PHE A 427 -35.71 37.67 -29.45
N ASP A 428 -36.02 38.44 -28.40
CA ASP A 428 -35.41 39.74 -28.14
C ASP A 428 -34.21 39.58 -27.18
N PRO A 429 -32.94 39.68 -27.63
CA PRO A 429 -31.77 39.21 -26.89
C PRO A 429 -31.45 40.05 -25.62
N LYS A 430 -32.06 41.23 -25.47
CA LYS A 430 -31.91 42.10 -24.30
C LYS A 430 -32.86 41.73 -23.15
N ASN A 431 -33.93 40.98 -23.40
CA ASN A 431 -34.98 40.71 -22.42
C ASN A 431 -34.95 39.27 -21.89
N ARG A 432 -33.73 38.80 -21.55
CA ARG A 432 -33.33 37.40 -21.22
C ARG A 432 -34.14 36.63 -20.17
N ARG A 433 -35.22 37.17 -19.60
CA ARG A 433 -36.00 36.50 -18.54
C ARG A 433 -37.52 36.69 -18.54
N ARG A 434 -38.16 37.33 -19.53
CA ARG A 434 -39.56 37.76 -19.30
C ARG A 434 -40.64 37.34 -20.29
N THR A 435 -40.32 36.87 -21.48
CA THR A 435 -41.35 36.69 -22.53
C THR A 435 -41.37 35.31 -23.19
N ASP A 436 -40.45 34.42 -22.82
CA ASP A 436 -40.05 33.33 -23.72
C ASP A 436 -40.48 31.94 -23.22
N LEU A 437 -41.21 31.86 -22.11
CA LEU A 437 -41.70 30.62 -21.52
C LEU A 437 -43.18 30.77 -21.16
N ALA A 438 -43.98 29.87 -21.73
CA ALA A 438 -45.43 29.74 -21.62
C ALA A 438 -46.23 30.88 -22.26
N ASP A 439 -47.36 30.51 -22.84
CA ASP A 439 -48.45 31.43 -23.14
C ASP A 439 -48.76 32.20 -21.85
N VAL A 440 -48.30 33.45 -21.73
CA VAL A 440 -48.29 34.20 -20.46
C VAL A 440 -49.73 34.47 -19.97
N ASP A 441 -50.71 34.22 -20.83
CA ASP A 441 -52.12 34.35 -20.56
C ASP A 441 -52.91 33.22 -21.28
N PRO A 442 -52.88 31.97 -20.78
CA PRO A 442 -53.42 30.81 -21.51
C PRO A 442 -54.92 30.89 -21.81
N CYS A 443 -55.66 31.75 -21.11
CA CYS A 443 -57.09 32.03 -21.34
C CYS A 443 -57.39 33.48 -21.78
N GLY A 444 -56.38 34.32 -21.99
CA GLY A 444 -56.56 35.72 -22.38
C GLY A 444 -57.17 36.64 -21.31
N TYR A 445 -57.13 36.27 -20.02
CA TYR A 445 -57.75 37.04 -18.93
C TYR A 445 -57.05 38.38 -18.64
N TYR A 446 -55.73 38.46 -18.74
CA TYR A 446 -55.00 39.72 -18.60
C TYR A 446 -55.22 40.63 -19.82
N GLU A 447 -55.33 40.05 -21.02
CA GLU A 447 -55.67 40.78 -22.24
C GLU A 447 -57.10 41.33 -22.19
N LEU A 448 -58.07 40.57 -21.69
CA LEU A 448 -59.46 41.00 -21.51
C LEU A 448 -59.61 42.20 -20.56
N LEU A 449 -58.72 42.31 -19.57
CA LEU A 449 -58.65 43.45 -18.66
C LEU A 449 -57.77 44.60 -19.18
N GLY A 450 -57.14 44.46 -20.36
CA GLY A 450 -56.25 45.48 -20.92
C GLY A 450 -54.91 45.61 -20.17
N LEU A 451 -54.49 44.56 -19.46
CA LEU A 451 -53.23 44.51 -18.69
C LEU A 451 -52.11 43.78 -19.41
N ARG A 452 -52.23 43.60 -20.73
CA ARG A 452 -51.24 42.92 -21.59
C ARG A 452 -49.84 43.51 -21.40
N GLY A 453 -48.87 42.65 -21.04
CA GLY A 453 -47.48 43.06 -20.75
C GLY A 453 -47.23 43.56 -19.32
N LYS A 454 -48.25 43.57 -18.45
CA LYS A 454 -48.14 43.87 -17.01
C LYS A 454 -48.53 42.70 -16.10
N GLU A 455 -48.76 41.50 -16.62
CA GLU A 455 -49.26 40.31 -15.89
C GLU A 455 -48.57 40.09 -14.52
N PHE A 456 -47.23 40.03 -14.50
CA PHE A 456 -46.46 39.78 -13.28
C PHE A 456 -46.29 41.00 -12.35
N SER A 457 -46.51 42.21 -12.83
CA SER A 457 -46.43 43.44 -12.02
C SER A 457 -47.79 43.97 -11.55
N ALA A 458 -48.89 43.42 -12.08
CA ALA A 458 -50.24 43.88 -11.80
C ALA A 458 -50.60 43.59 -10.33
N THR A 459 -50.77 44.65 -9.54
CA THR A 459 -51.27 44.54 -8.17
C THR A 459 -52.79 44.40 -8.16
N ALA A 460 -53.37 43.92 -7.05
CA ALA A 460 -54.83 43.76 -6.92
C ALA A 460 -55.59 45.10 -7.13
N LYS A 461 -54.96 46.24 -6.85
CA LYS A 461 -55.49 47.57 -7.10
C LYS A 461 -55.57 47.88 -8.60
N ASP A 462 -54.54 47.52 -9.36
CA ASP A 462 -54.50 47.70 -10.81
C ASP A 462 -55.53 46.82 -11.52
N ILE A 463 -55.68 45.56 -11.07
CA ILE A 463 -56.68 44.62 -11.59
C ILE A 463 -58.11 45.13 -11.34
N THR A 464 -58.37 45.70 -10.16
CA THR A 464 -59.68 46.27 -9.82
C THR A 464 -60.00 47.52 -10.61
N LYS A 465 -58.99 48.37 -10.85
CA LYS A 465 -59.13 49.57 -11.70
C LYS A 465 -59.43 49.18 -13.14
N ALA A 466 -58.64 48.26 -13.70
CA ALA A 466 -58.79 47.75 -15.05
C ALA A 466 -60.16 47.08 -15.28
N PHE A 467 -60.64 46.30 -14.31
CA PHE A 467 -61.98 45.71 -14.36
C PHE A 467 -63.09 46.77 -14.45
N ARG A 468 -63.03 47.82 -13.63
CA ARG A 468 -64.03 48.91 -13.65
C ARG A 468 -64.05 49.64 -15.00
N GLU A 469 -62.88 49.86 -15.58
CA GLU A 469 -62.73 50.49 -16.90
C GLU A 469 -63.24 49.56 -18.03
N ALA A 470 -62.92 48.27 -17.98
CA ALA A 470 -63.36 47.27 -18.95
C ALA A 470 -64.89 47.07 -18.93
N VAL A 471 -65.50 46.97 -17.74
CA VAL A 471 -66.96 46.83 -17.59
C VAL A 471 -67.68 48.08 -18.07
N ARG A 472 -67.19 49.28 -17.74
CA ARG A 472 -67.81 50.54 -18.20
C ARG A 472 -67.79 50.67 -19.72
N THR A 473 -66.71 50.21 -20.36
CA THR A 473 -66.55 50.27 -21.82
C THR A 473 -67.41 49.23 -22.55
N HIS A 474 -67.63 48.07 -21.93
CA HIS A 474 -68.39 46.96 -22.52
C HIS A 474 -69.83 46.82 -21.99
N HIS A 475 -70.30 47.75 -21.14
CA HIS A 475 -71.65 47.72 -20.57
C HIS A 475 -72.72 47.84 -21.69
N PRO A 476 -73.79 47.01 -21.66
CA PRO A 476 -74.83 47.03 -22.70
C PRO A 476 -75.50 48.41 -22.85
N ASP A 477 -75.60 49.19 -21.77
CA ASP A 477 -76.29 50.49 -21.78
C ASP A 477 -75.51 51.62 -22.46
N VAL A 478 -74.20 51.46 -22.67
CA VAL A 478 -73.34 52.54 -23.23
C VAL A 478 -73.39 52.57 -24.77
N HIS A 479 -73.81 51.48 -25.41
CA HIS A 479 -73.87 51.38 -26.88
C HIS A 479 -75.07 50.53 -27.35
N PRO A 480 -76.25 51.14 -27.60
CA PRO A 480 -77.48 50.45 -27.98
C PRO A 480 -77.55 49.94 -29.44
N GLU A 481 -76.55 50.21 -30.28
CA GLU A 481 -76.56 49.77 -31.69
C GLU A 481 -75.84 48.42 -31.90
N GLY A 482 -76.59 47.42 -32.38
CA GLY A 482 -76.12 46.35 -33.27
C GLY A 482 -75.53 45.06 -32.69
N ASP A 483 -75.08 45.02 -31.42
CA ASP A 483 -74.23 43.88 -30.97
C ASP A 483 -74.41 43.48 -29.49
N ALA A 484 -75.67 43.45 -29.02
CA ALA A 484 -75.99 43.22 -27.61
C ALA A 484 -75.53 41.85 -27.07
N GLU A 485 -75.61 40.80 -27.88
CA GLU A 485 -75.32 39.42 -27.44
C GLU A 485 -73.81 39.15 -27.32
N ASN A 486 -73.01 39.69 -28.24
CA ASN A 486 -71.56 39.58 -28.21
C ASN A 486 -70.95 40.39 -27.03
N LYS A 487 -71.52 41.56 -26.72
CA LYS A 487 -71.07 42.38 -25.58
C LYS A 487 -71.40 41.75 -24.24
N LYS A 488 -72.58 41.13 -24.08
CA LYS A 488 -72.93 40.35 -22.88
C LYS A 488 -71.91 39.23 -22.62
N ARG A 489 -71.57 38.46 -23.65
CA ARG A 489 -70.54 37.39 -23.55
C ARG A 489 -69.16 37.95 -23.17
N ARG A 490 -68.79 39.11 -23.69
CA ARG A 490 -67.51 39.77 -23.37
C ARG A 490 -67.48 40.29 -21.93
N VAL A 491 -68.56 40.89 -21.44
CA VAL A 491 -68.70 41.31 -20.03
C VAL A 491 -68.63 40.11 -19.09
N GLN A 492 -69.28 38.99 -19.45
CA GLN A 492 -69.22 37.76 -18.65
C GLN A 492 -67.78 37.23 -18.53
N ARG A 493 -67.01 37.23 -19.62
CA ARG A 493 -65.58 36.86 -19.61
C ARG A 493 -64.72 37.83 -18.80
N ILE A 494 -65.04 39.12 -18.81
CA ILE A 494 -64.34 40.14 -17.99
C ILE A 494 -64.58 39.90 -16.48
N ILE A 495 -65.80 39.51 -16.10
CA ILE A 495 -66.13 39.15 -14.72
C ILE A 495 -65.39 37.88 -14.29
N GLU A 496 -65.32 36.89 -15.17
CA GLU A 496 -64.57 35.65 -14.94
C GLU A 496 -63.06 35.91 -14.77
N ALA A 497 -62.47 36.73 -15.65
CA ALA A 497 -61.10 37.18 -15.56
C ALA A 497 -60.81 37.90 -14.22
N TYR A 498 -61.69 38.81 -13.81
CA TYR A 498 -61.56 39.49 -12.52
C TYR A 498 -61.63 38.53 -11.34
N ARG A 499 -62.56 37.56 -11.34
CA ARG A 499 -62.71 36.56 -10.28
C ARG A 499 -61.42 35.74 -10.09
N ILE A 500 -60.79 35.34 -11.19
CA ILE A 500 -59.58 34.51 -11.16
C ILE A 500 -58.35 35.34 -10.78
N LEU A 501 -58.20 36.54 -11.34
CA LEU A 501 -57.01 37.37 -11.17
C LEU A 501 -57.01 38.23 -9.88
N HIS A 502 -58.17 38.54 -9.32
CA HIS A 502 -58.28 39.37 -8.12
C HIS A 502 -57.80 38.65 -6.84
N ASN A 503 -58.04 37.34 -6.73
CA ASN A 503 -57.62 36.56 -5.57
C ASN A 503 -56.18 36.04 -5.74
N PRO A 504 -55.25 36.31 -4.80
CA PRO A 504 -53.84 35.96 -4.95
C PRO A 504 -53.58 34.46 -5.08
N LYS A 505 -54.45 33.60 -4.49
CA LYS A 505 -54.30 32.15 -4.59
C LYS A 505 -54.64 31.64 -5.98
N THR A 506 -55.78 32.06 -6.53
CA THR A 506 -56.22 31.67 -7.88
C THR A 506 -55.37 32.32 -8.97
N LYS A 507 -54.91 33.55 -8.74
CA LYS A 507 -53.93 34.23 -9.60
C LYS A 507 -52.64 33.41 -9.70
N LYS A 508 -52.10 32.93 -8.57
CA LYS A 508 -50.88 32.12 -8.56
C LYS A 508 -51.04 30.79 -9.32
N LEU A 509 -52.20 30.14 -9.21
CA LEU A 509 -52.53 28.90 -9.94
C LEU A 509 -52.72 29.15 -11.45
N TYR A 510 -53.26 30.31 -11.81
CA TYR A 510 -53.37 30.74 -13.19
C TYR A 510 -52.00 31.07 -13.79
N ASP A 511 -51.18 31.84 -13.07
CA ASP A 511 -49.83 32.24 -13.47
C ASP A 511 -48.84 31.05 -13.52
N SER A 512 -49.08 29.96 -12.77
CA SER A 512 -48.28 28.73 -12.83
C SER A 512 -48.67 27.79 -13.99
N GLY A 513 -49.73 28.11 -14.74
CA GLY A 513 -50.24 27.27 -15.83
C GLY A 513 -51.02 26.03 -15.38
N GLU A 514 -51.22 25.84 -14.08
CA GLU A 514 -52.05 24.75 -13.53
C GLU A 514 -53.53 24.93 -13.87
N MET A 515 -53.96 26.15 -14.20
CA MET A 515 -55.32 26.51 -14.57
C MET A 515 -55.42 26.81 -16.08
N SER A 516 -55.31 25.78 -16.94
CA SER A 516 -55.46 25.93 -18.40
C SER A 516 -56.86 25.49 -18.89
N GLY A 517 -57.73 26.47 -19.15
CA GLY A 517 -58.69 26.52 -20.27
C GLY A 517 -59.71 25.41 -20.60
N ALA A 518 -59.85 24.30 -19.86
CA ALA A 518 -60.75 23.20 -20.29
C ALA A 518 -61.59 22.49 -19.21
N SER A 519 -61.79 23.05 -18.01
CA SER A 519 -62.57 22.36 -16.97
C SER A 519 -63.44 23.24 -16.07
N GLN A 520 -64.09 24.27 -16.61
CA GLN A 520 -65.29 24.83 -15.96
C GLN A 520 -66.42 25.02 -16.98
N GLY A 521 -66.82 23.91 -17.61
CA GLY A 521 -68.20 23.74 -18.02
C GLY A 521 -69.06 23.49 -16.78
N THR A 522 -69.99 24.40 -16.51
CA THR A 522 -71.25 24.17 -15.78
C THR A 522 -71.17 23.56 -14.37
N SER A 523 -71.26 24.43 -13.35
CA SER A 523 -72.02 24.14 -12.13
C SER A 523 -72.85 25.37 -11.77
N TYR A 524 -74.00 25.46 -12.42
CA TYR A 524 -75.18 26.09 -11.85
C TYR A 524 -76.16 24.96 -11.56
N GLU A 525 -76.18 24.53 -10.30
CA GLU A 525 -77.37 24.17 -9.51
C GLU A 525 -77.08 24.53 -8.06
#